data_AF-A0A948PNR0-F1
#
_entry.id   AF-A0A948PNR0-F1
#
_cell.length_a   1.000
_cell.length_b   1.000
_cell.length_c   1.000
_cell.angle_alpha   90.00
_cell.angle_beta   90.00
_cell.angle_gamma   90.00
#
_symmetry.space_group_name_H-M   'P 1'
#
loop_
_entity.id
_entity.type
_entity.pdbx_description
1 polymer ?
#
loop_
_entity_poly.entity_id
_entity_poly.type
_entity_poly.pdbx_seq_one_letter_code
_entity_poly.pdbx_strand_id
1 'polypeptide(L)' 'ISSIRGVDASQSLKSLLQKRLVKISGRKKAPGRPLLYRTTDRFLNYFGLDDIKDLPSQDEIMKILDEEKPDDES' A
#
# COMPACT_ATOMS: atom_id res chain seq x y z
N ILE A 1 -1.42 5.22 -9.87
CA ILE A 1 -0.40 4.65 -8.96
C ILE A 1 0.97 5.14 -9.38
N SER A 2 1.48 4.74 -10.55
CA SER A 2 2.76 5.26 -11.07
C SER A 2 2.75 6.78 -11.29
N SER A 3 1.64 7.36 -11.78
CA SER A 3 1.50 8.82 -11.93
C SER A 3 1.49 9.61 -10.63
N ILE A 4 1.25 8.95 -9.48
CA ILE A 4 1.24 9.60 -8.16
C ILE A 4 2.64 9.51 -7.52
N ARG A 5 3.34 8.39 -7.73
CA ARG A 5 4.68 8.16 -7.16
C ARG A 5 5.82 8.69 -8.05
N GLY A 6 5.54 9.09 -9.29
CA GLY A 6 6.54 9.56 -10.26
C GLY A 6 7.50 8.47 -10.78
N VAL A 7 7.44 7.26 -10.22
CA VAL A 7 8.30 6.12 -10.55
C VAL A 7 7.48 4.87 -10.84
N ASP A 8 8.10 3.88 -11.50
CA ASP A 8 7.43 2.62 -11.82
C ASP A 8 7.11 1.83 -10.54
N ALA A 9 5.82 1.72 -10.22
CA ALA A 9 5.31 1.00 -9.06
C ALA A 9 5.06 -0.49 -9.34
N SER A 10 5.37 -1.00 -10.54
CA SER A 10 5.03 -2.36 -10.97
C SER A 10 5.65 -3.44 -10.08
N GLN A 11 6.92 -3.27 -9.70
CA GLN A 11 7.62 -4.23 -8.84
C GLN A 11 7.04 -4.27 -7.43
N SER A 12 6.74 -3.10 -6.85
CA SER A 12 6.09 -3.01 -5.54
C SER A 12 4.71 -3.67 -5.55
N LEU A 13 3.93 -3.41 -6.61
CA LEU A 13 2.60 -4.00 -6.76
C LEU A 13 2.66 -5.52 -6.90
N LYS A 14 3.63 -6.04 -7.64
CA LYS A 14 3.87 -7.49 -7.76
C LYS A 14 4.19 -8.12 -6.41
N SER A 15 5.06 -7.50 -5.61
CA SER A 15 5.39 -7.97 -4.26
C SER A 15 4.15 -7.98 -3.35
N LEU A 16 3.32 -6.93 -3.39
CA LEU A 16 2.08 -6.87 -2.60
C LEU A 16 1.06 -7.94 -3.01
N LEU A 17 0.94 -8.23 -4.32
CA LEU A 17 0.09 -9.31 -4.84
C LEU A 17 0.61 -10.68 -4.41
N GLN A 18 1.91 -10.93 -4.48
CA GLN A 18 2.54 -12.18 -4.04
C GLN A 18 2.34 -12.41 -2.54
N LYS A 19 2.48 -11.36 -1.72
CA LYS A 19 2.19 -11.40 -0.29
C LYS A 19 0.68 -11.44 0.02
N ARG A 20 -0.20 -11.42 -0.98
CA ARG A 20 -1.67 -11.37 -0.84
C ARG A 20 -2.18 -10.21 0.03
N LEU A 21 -1.42 -9.12 0.11
CA LEU A 21 -1.81 -7.91 0.83
C LEU A 21 -2.76 -7.04 -0.01
N VAL A 22 -2.70 -7.17 -1.34
CA VAL A 22 -3.64 -6.56 -2.26
C VAL A 22 -4.22 -7.61 -3.22
N LYS A 23 -5.40 -7.33 -3.77
CA LYS A 23 -6.08 -8.15 -4.78
C LYS A 23 -6.66 -7.29 -5.89
N ILE A 24 -6.91 -7.90 -7.05
CA ILE A 24 -7.65 -7.26 -8.14
C ILE A 24 -9.13 -7.16 -7.73
N SER A 25 -9.69 -5.95 -7.74
CA SER A 25 -11.09 -5.67 -7.44
C SER A 25 -11.97 -5.50 -8.68
N GLY A 26 -11.35 -5.42 -9.86
CA GLY A 26 -12.07 -5.32 -11.12
C GLY A 26 -11.28 -4.54 -12.16
N ARG A 27 -12.01 -3.95 -13.12
CA ARG A 27 -11.45 -3.08 -14.16
C ARG A 27 -12.21 -1.77 -14.17
N LYS A 28 -11.50 -0.65 -14.32
CA LYS A 28 -12.13 0.67 -14.47
C LYS A 28 -12.77 0.76 -15.85
N LYS A 29 -14.00 1.28 -15.92
CA LYS A 29 -14.69 1.63 -17.19
C LYS A 29 -14.12 2.93 -17.75
N ALA A 30 -12.86 2.89 -18.20
CA ALA A 30 -12.13 4.00 -18.80
C ALA A 30 -11.28 3.48 -19.98
N PRO A 31 -10.80 4.36 -20.88
CA PRO A 31 -9.87 3.96 -21.94
C PRO A 31 -8.69 3.15 -21.40
N GLY A 32 -8.34 2.05 -22.07
CA GLY A 32 -7.31 1.10 -21.62
C GLY A 32 -7.76 0.10 -20.56
N ARG A 33 -8.98 0.23 -20.00
CA ARG A 33 -9.60 -0.70 -19.01
C ARG A 33 -8.62 -1.19 -17.92
N PRO A 34 -7.96 -0.26 -17.20
CA PRO A 34 -6.93 -0.62 -16.24
C PRO A 34 -7.50 -1.45 -15.09
N LEU A 35 -6.66 -2.34 -14.54
CA LEU A 35 -6.99 -3.14 -13.36
C LEU A 35 -7.13 -2.23 -12.14
N LEU A 36 -8.16 -2.49 -11.35
CA LEU A 36 -8.37 -1.90 -10.04
C LEU A 36 -7.84 -2.87 -8.97
N TYR A 37 -7.19 -2.31 -7.97
CA TYR A 37 -6.62 -3.06 -6.84
C TYR A 37 -7.25 -2.58 -5.54
N ARG A 38 -7.39 -3.48 -4.57
CA ARG A 38 -7.82 -3.18 -3.20
C ARG A 38 -7.01 -3.97 -2.19
N THR A 39 -6.99 -3.52 -0.95
CA THR A 39 -6.46 -4.29 0.19
C THR A 39 -7.31 -5.52 0.48
N THR A 40 -6.69 -6.51 1.12
CA THR A 40 -7.32 -7.76 1.56
C THR A 40 -7.47 -7.78 3.08
N ASP A 41 -8.19 -8.74 3.62
CA ASP A 41 -8.27 -8.91 5.08
C ASP A 41 -6.91 -9.33 5.67
N ARG A 42 -6.06 -9.97 4.86
CA ARG A 42 -4.65 -10.25 5.23
C ARG A 42 -3.85 -8.97 5.44
N PHE A 43 -4.14 -7.90 4.70
CA PHE A 43 -3.51 -6.60 4.93
C PHE A 43 -3.82 -6.13 6.34
N LEU A 44 -5.10 -6.13 6.73
CA LEU A 44 -5.53 -5.70 8.06
C LEU A 44 -4.81 -6.51 9.15
N ASN A 45 -4.85 -7.84 9.05
CA ASN A 45 -4.16 -8.73 9.98
C ASN A 45 -2.64 -8.52 10.02
N TYR A 46 -2.00 -8.24 8.87
CA TYR A 46 -0.56 -8.03 8.80
C TYR A 46 -0.13 -6.73 9.50
N PHE A 47 -0.98 -5.70 9.45
CA PHE A 47 -0.74 -4.41 10.09
C PHE A 47 -1.39 -4.28 11.48
N GLY A 48 -2.02 -5.36 11.99
CA GLY A 48 -2.68 -5.34 13.29
C GLY A 48 -3.89 -4.43 13.36
N LEU A 49 -4.60 -4.26 12.25
CA LEU A 49 -5.80 -3.43 12.13
C LEU A 49 -7.05 -4.30 12.15
N ASP A 50 -8.11 -3.85 12.81
CA ASP A 50 -9.41 -4.52 12.80
C ASP A 50 -10.27 -4.03 11.61
N ASP A 51 -10.18 -2.75 11.26
CA ASP A 51 -10.88 -2.14 10.12
C ASP A 51 -9.97 -1.21 9.30
N ILE A 52 -10.37 -0.93 8.06
CA ILE A 52 -9.66 0.03 7.19
C ILE A 52 -9.71 1.45 7.74
N LYS A 53 -10.70 1.76 8.59
CA LYS A 53 -10.84 3.05 9.28
C LYS A 53 -9.78 3.26 10.36
N ASP A 54 -9.14 2.19 10.82
CA ASP A 54 -8.08 2.26 11.83
C ASP A 54 -6.71 2.55 11.21
N LEU A 55 -6.67 2.80 9.90
CA LEU A 55 -5.46 3.26 9.24
C LEU A 55 -4.97 4.57 9.89
N PRO A 56 -3.67 4.67 10.21
CA PRO A 56 -3.10 5.89 10.73
C PRO A 56 -3.31 7.05 9.75
N SER A 57 -3.52 8.23 10.30
CA SER A 57 -3.56 9.48 9.54
C SER A 57 -2.24 9.72 8.82
N GLN A 58 -2.26 10.62 7.84
CA GLN A 58 -1.07 10.95 7.08
C GLN A 58 0.06 11.49 7.97
N ASP A 59 -0.27 12.27 9.00
CA ASP A 59 0.70 12.81 9.95
C ASP A 59 1.32 11.70 10.83
N GLU A 60 0.52 10.72 11.25
CA GLU A 60 0.99 9.55 12.00
C GLU A 60 1.89 8.66 11.15
N ILE A 61 1.54 8.45 9.87
CA ILE A 61 2.39 7.71 8.92
C ILE A 61 3.74 8.41 8.77
N MET A 62 3.77 9.74 8.65
CA MET A 62 5.03 10.48 8.54
C MET A 62 5.90 10.31 9.78
N LYS A 63 5.30 10.38 10.99
CA LYS A 63 6.03 10.14 12.25
C LYS A 63 6.63 8.73 12.30
N ILE A 64 5.85 7.70 11.97
CA ILE A 64 6.34 6.30 11.97
C ILE A 64 7.51 6.13 10.99
N LEU A 65 7.42 6.72 9.80
CA LEU A 65 8.49 6.63 8.80
C LEU A 65 9.74 7.42 9.19
N ASP A 66 9.59 8.51 9.94
CA ASP A 66 10.72 9.29 10.45
C ASP A 66 11.39 8.64 11.67
N GLU A 67 10.61 7.92 12.50
CA GLU A 67 11.10 7.16 13.66
C GLU A 67 11.81 5.85 13.29
N GLU A 68 11.55 5.27 12.11
CA GLU A 68 12.24 4.07 11.61
C GLU A 68 13.63 4.32 11.00
N LYS A 69 14.18 5.56 11.05
CA LYS A 69 15.60 5.75 10.74
C LYS A 69 16.41 5.09 11.86
N PRO A 70 17.14 3.99 11.61
CA PRO A 70 17.97 3.40 12.64
C PRO A 70 19.03 4.45 13.03
N ASP A 71 19.21 4.64 14.34
CA ASP A 71 20.36 5.31 14.93
C ASP A 71 21.64 4.48 14.67
N ASP A 72 22.00 4.31 13.39
CA ASP A 72 23.22 3.61 12.97
C ASP A 72 24.16 4.60 12.26
N GLU A 73 24.48 5.67 12.96
CA GLU A 73 25.76 6.37 12.86
C GLU A 73 26.20 6.78 14.28
N SER A 74 26.94 5.90 14.94
CA SER A 74 27.85 6.21 16.06
C SER A 74 29.04 5.27 16.03
#